data_AF-A0A2R6C3G0-F1
#
_entry.id   AF-A0A2R6C3G0-F1
#
_cell.length_a   1.000
_cell.length_b   1.000
_cell.length_c   1.000
_cell.angle_alpha   90.00
_cell.angle_beta   90.00
_cell.angle_gamma   90.00
#
_symmetry.space_group_name_H-M   'P 1'
#
loop_
_entity.id
_entity.type
_entity.pdbx_description
1 polymer ?
#
loop_
_entity_poly.entity_id
_entity_poly.type
_entity_poly.pdbx_seq_one_letter_code
_entity_poly.pdbx_strand_id
1 'polypeptide(L)'
;MMTSNSSEKADTPSHPRGTLLKLNNETAHLWTHGYKPKLKTYDGAETPKPLRIHISYGQADIVQVAKDILGLTKLNYNNPKLANTQPVTIEFSEDVGEILVDNPKTANPKTQFRYYI
;
A
#
# COMPACT_ATOMS: atom_id res chain seq x y z
N MET A 1 -9.56 19.61 -40.39
CA MET A 1 -8.71 20.64 -39.75
C MET A 1 -9.42 21.04 -38.46
N MET A 2 -9.00 20.51 -37.30
CA MET A 2 -8.01 21.12 -36.39
C MET A 2 -8.51 22.50 -35.92
N THR A 3 -8.74 22.79 -34.64
CA THR A 3 -7.93 22.41 -33.46
C THR A 3 -8.68 22.51 -32.13
N SER A 4 -8.30 21.57 -31.23
CA SER A 4 -8.06 21.74 -29.79
C SER A 4 -9.12 22.42 -28.92
N ASN A 5 -9.91 21.60 -28.22
CA ASN A 5 -10.43 21.99 -26.92
C ASN A 5 -9.37 21.61 -25.88
N SER A 6 -8.59 22.61 -25.48
CA SER A 6 -7.65 22.55 -24.36
C SER A 6 -8.43 22.49 -23.06
N SER A 7 -8.80 21.29 -22.61
CA SER A 7 -9.26 21.09 -21.24
C SER A 7 -8.03 21.10 -20.32
N GLU A 8 -7.69 22.30 -19.88
CA GLU A 8 -7.33 22.62 -18.50
C GLU A 8 -6.65 21.48 -17.72
N LYS A 9 -5.32 21.43 -17.85
CA LYS A 9 -4.44 20.61 -17.01
C LYS A 9 -4.44 21.23 -15.60
N ALA A 10 -5.48 20.94 -14.82
CA ALA A 10 -5.48 21.25 -13.40
C ALA A 10 -4.37 20.45 -12.74
N ASP A 11 -3.45 21.17 -12.10
CA ASP A 11 -2.28 20.69 -11.37
C ASP A 11 -2.76 19.86 -10.17
N THR A 12 -3.25 18.64 -10.44
CA THR A 12 -3.84 17.78 -9.42
C THR A 12 -2.68 17.02 -8.76
N PRO A 13 -2.37 17.29 -7.49
CA PRO A 13 -1.25 16.63 -6.85
C PRO A 13 -1.69 15.19 -6.63
N SER A 14 -0.98 14.24 -7.25
CA SER A 14 -0.99 12.82 -6.90
C SER A 14 -2.23 11.99 -7.33
N HIS A 15 -2.01 10.77 -7.83
CA HIS A 15 -3.06 9.82 -8.19
C HIS A 15 -4.01 9.57 -6.99
N PRO A 16 -5.33 9.40 -7.19
CA PRO A 16 -6.26 9.22 -6.08
C PRO A 16 -5.99 7.91 -5.33
N ARG A 17 -6.13 7.95 -4.00
CA ARG A 17 -6.02 6.74 -3.18
C ARG A 17 -7.10 5.72 -3.59
N GLY A 18 -6.68 4.47 -3.80
CA GLY A 18 -7.54 3.36 -4.20
C GLY A 18 -7.55 3.12 -5.70
N THR A 19 -6.81 3.89 -6.50
CA THR A 19 -6.59 3.57 -7.92
C THR A 19 -5.90 2.21 -8.04
N LEU A 20 -6.47 1.35 -8.91
CA LEU A 20 -5.93 0.05 -9.25
C LEU A 20 -5.61 0.02 -10.74
N LEU A 21 -4.36 -0.26 -11.08
CA LEU A 21 -3.93 -0.58 -12.43
C LEU A 21 -3.68 -2.08 -12.53
N LYS A 22 -4.61 -2.81 -13.14
CA LYS A 22 -4.47 -4.24 -13.40
C LYS A 22 -3.54 -4.45 -14.60
N LEU A 23 -2.47 -5.22 -14.42
CA LEU A 23 -1.56 -5.60 -15.51
C LEU A 23 -1.98 -6.93 -16.14
N ASN A 24 -2.29 -7.91 -15.30
CA ASN A 24 -2.82 -9.21 -15.70
C ASN A 24 -3.67 -9.79 -14.56
N ASN A 25 -4.07 -11.06 -14.63
CA ASN A 25 -4.91 -11.69 -13.61
C ASN A 25 -4.20 -11.93 -12.28
N GLU A 26 -2.88 -11.87 -12.23
CA GLU A 26 -2.08 -12.17 -11.04
C GLU A 26 -1.33 -10.94 -10.52
N THR A 27 -1.22 -9.88 -11.31
CA THR A 27 -0.36 -8.74 -11.05
C THR A 27 -1.10 -7.42 -11.26
N ALA A 28 -1.00 -6.54 -10.27
CA ALA A 28 -1.57 -5.20 -10.31
C ALA A 28 -0.74 -4.18 -9.52
N HIS A 29 -0.94 -2.91 -9.83
CA HIS A 29 -0.42 -1.78 -9.07
C HIS A 29 -1.57 -1.09 -8.34
N LEU A 30 -1.42 -0.92 -7.02
CA LEU A 30 -2.41 -0.29 -6.15
C LEU A 30 -1.83 0.96 -5.50
N TRP A 31 -2.49 2.10 -5.68
CA TRP A 31 -2.17 3.33 -4.96
C TRP A 31 -2.85 3.33 -3.59
N THR A 32 -2.13 2.92 -2.55
CA THR A 32 -2.59 2.96 -1.15
C THR A 32 -2.45 4.34 -0.53
N HIS A 33 -1.55 5.15 -1.07
CA HIS A 33 -1.33 6.56 -0.76
C HIS A 33 -1.54 7.41 -1.99
N GLY A 34 -2.03 8.63 -1.78
CA GLY A 34 -2.40 9.55 -2.85
C GLY A 34 -3.47 10.53 -2.38
N TYR A 35 -4.02 11.30 -3.32
CA TYR A 35 -4.99 12.33 -3.02
C TYR A 35 -6.18 11.77 -2.23
N LYS A 36 -6.52 12.41 -1.10
CA LYS A 36 -7.61 12.03 -0.20
C LYS A 36 -8.77 13.01 -0.37
N PRO A 37 -9.88 12.63 -1.03
CA PRO A 37 -11.00 13.54 -1.26
C PRO A 37 -11.57 14.17 0.02
N LYS A 38 -11.58 13.41 1.12
CA LYS A 38 -12.05 13.90 2.43
C LYS A 38 -11.20 15.03 3.00
N LEU A 39 -9.89 15.03 2.75
CA LEU A 39 -8.97 16.06 3.23
C LEU A 39 -8.71 17.14 2.16
N LYS A 40 -9.22 16.94 0.93
CA LYS A 40 -8.94 17.77 -0.26
C LYS A 40 -7.44 18.03 -0.48
N THR A 41 -6.59 17.14 0.01
CA THR A 41 -5.14 17.26 -0.04
C THR A 41 -4.50 15.88 -0.06
N TYR A 42 -3.21 15.89 -0.36
CA TYR A 42 -2.32 14.75 -0.22
C TYR A 42 -1.31 15.08 0.88
N ASP A 43 -1.18 14.17 1.85
CA ASP A 43 -0.37 14.34 3.06
C ASP A 43 1.06 13.82 2.92
N GLY A 44 1.49 13.45 1.71
CA GLY A 44 2.86 13.01 1.43
C GLY A 44 3.71 14.09 0.79
N ALA A 45 5.00 14.10 1.12
CA ALA A 45 5.98 15.00 0.52
C ALA A 45 6.44 14.54 -0.89
N GLU A 46 6.30 13.25 -1.21
CA GLU A 46 6.73 12.66 -2.49
C GLU A 46 5.57 12.22 -3.37
N THR A 47 5.78 12.13 -4.69
CA THR A 47 4.86 11.48 -5.63
C THR A 47 4.47 10.08 -5.14
N PRO A 48 3.17 9.75 -5.04
CA PRO A 48 2.74 8.47 -4.48
C PRO A 48 3.21 7.31 -5.36
N LYS A 49 3.96 6.40 -4.77
CA LYS A 49 4.43 5.18 -5.42
C LYS A 49 3.38 4.08 -5.21
N PRO A 50 2.96 3.36 -6.26
CA PRO A 50 2.01 2.27 -6.11
C PRO A 50 2.67 1.05 -5.44
N LEU A 51 1.91 0.31 -4.64
CA LEU A 51 2.28 -1.04 -4.22
C LEU A 51 2.08 -2.00 -5.40
N ARG A 52 3.09 -2.84 -5.66
CA ARG A 52 2.97 -3.94 -6.63
C ARG A 52 2.43 -5.17 -5.90
N ILE A 53 1.30 -5.67 -6.38
CA ILE A 53 0.66 -6.90 -5.91
C ILE A 53 0.96 -7.99 -6.93
N HIS A 54 1.39 -9.16 -6.46
CA HIS A 54 1.60 -10.34 -7.29
C HIS A 54 1.11 -11.58 -6.55
N ILE A 55 0.19 -12.33 -7.15
CA ILE A 55 -0.34 -13.58 -6.63
C ILE A 55 0.61 -14.70 -7.07
N SER A 56 1.43 -15.21 -6.15
CA SER A 56 2.40 -16.27 -6.45
C SER A 56 1.83 -17.68 -6.32
N TYR A 57 0.86 -17.89 -5.44
CA TYR A 57 0.26 -19.20 -5.17
C TYR A 57 -1.24 -19.07 -4.94
N GLY A 58 -1.99 -20.06 -5.43
CA GLY A 58 -3.45 -20.11 -5.33
C GLY A 58 -4.16 -19.45 -6.51
N GLN A 59 -5.49 -19.47 -6.46
CA GLN A 59 -6.36 -18.78 -7.42
C GLN A 59 -7.18 -17.75 -6.64
N ALA A 60 -6.99 -16.47 -6.95
CA ALA A 60 -7.71 -15.38 -6.33
C ALA A 60 -7.95 -14.27 -7.35
N ASP A 61 -9.06 -13.54 -7.21
CA ASP A 61 -9.30 -12.34 -8.01
C ASP A 61 -8.41 -11.20 -7.51
N ILE A 62 -7.51 -10.71 -8.37
CA ILE A 62 -6.59 -9.60 -8.08
C ILE A 62 -7.33 -8.34 -7.63
N VAL A 63 -8.57 -8.11 -8.08
CA VAL A 63 -9.38 -6.97 -7.64
C VAL A 63 -9.84 -7.15 -6.20
N GLN A 64 -10.25 -8.36 -5.82
CA GLN A 64 -10.60 -8.69 -4.44
C GLN A 64 -9.37 -8.55 -3.53
N VAL A 65 -8.23 -9.12 -3.93
CA VAL A 65 -6.97 -9.00 -3.18
C VAL A 65 -6.57 -7.53 -2.99
N ALA A 66 -6.70 -6.69 -4.02
CA ALA A 66 -6.41 -5.28 -3.91
C ALA A 66 -7.35 -4.54 -2.94
N LYS A 67 -8.63 -4.89 -2.89
CA LYS A 67 -9.59 -4.34 -1.91
C LYS A 67 -9.21 -4.74 -0.49
N ASP A 68 -8.84 -5.99 -0.29
CA ASP A 68 -8.45 -6.50 1.03
C ASP A 68 -7.17 -5.81 1.52
N ILE A 69 -6.15 -5.67 0.65
CA ILE A 69 -4.93 -4.90 0.94
C ILE A 69 -5.27 -3.44 1.27
N LEU A 70 -6.14 -2.80 0.49
CA LEU A 70 -6.57 -1.42 0.77
C LEU A 70 -7.34 -1.30 2.09
N GLY A 71 -8.03 -2.36 2.52
CA GLY A 71 -8.66 -2.48 3.83
C GLY A 71 -7.62 -2.58 4.95
N LEU A 72 -6.63 -3.46 4.80
CA LEU A 72 -5.55 -3.67 5.76
C LEU A 72 -4.73 -2.39 6.02
N THR A 73 -4.58 -1.50 5.04
CA THR A 73 -3.92 -0.19 5.25
C THR A 73 -4.66 0.77 6.18
N LYS A 74 -5.95 0.52 6.46
CA LYS A 74 -6.78 1.35 7.36
C LYS A 74 -6.85 0.80 8.78
N LEU A 75 -6.37 -0.43 9.01
CA LEU A 75 -6.53 -1.15 10.27
C LEU A 75 -5.37 -0.95 11.25
N ASN A 76 -4.48 0.01 10.99
CA ASN A 76 -3.45 0.35 11.95
C ASN A 76 -4.04 1.25 13.06
N TYR A 77 -4.47 0.63 14.16
CA TYR A 77 -4.98 1.33 15.35
C TYR A 77 -3.89 2.09 16.13
N ASN A 78 -2.61 1.84 15.85
CA ASN A 78 -1.49 2.51 16.50
C ASN A 78 -1.20 3.89 15.87
N ASN A 79 -1.81 4.21 14.72
CA ASN A 79 -1.57 5.46 14.01
C ASN A 79 -2.88 6.22 13.73
N PRO A 80 -3.03 7.50 14.12
CA PRO A 80 -4.22 8.29 13.80
C PRO A 80 -4.33 8.68 12.31
N LYS A 81 -3.39 8.27 11.45
CA LYS A 81 -3.45 8.51 10.01
C LYS A 81 -4.64 7.77 9.37
N LEU A 82 -5.27 8.42 8.39
CA LEU A 82 -6.44 7.84 7.68
C LEU A 82 -6.16 6.54 6.93
N ALA A 83 -4.91 6.31 6.55
CA ALA A 83 -4.41 5.08 5.95
C ALA A 83 -2.88 5.15 5.94
N ASN A 84 -2.24 3.99 6.01
CA ASN A 84 -0.81 3.83 5.85
C ASN A 84 -0.42 3.44 4.43
N THR A 85 0.86 3.63 4.10
CA THR A 85 1.44 3.30 2.80
C THR A 85 1.49 1.80 2.59
N GLN A 86 1.73 1.06 3.67
CA GLN A 86 1.81 -0.39 3.68
C GLN A 86 0.62 -1.00 4.44
N PRO A 87 0.20 -2.23 4.10
CA PRO A 87 -0.80 -2.95 4.88
C PRO A 87 -0.21 -3.31 6.25
N VAL A 88 -1.06 -3.26 7.29
CA VAL A 88 -0.67 -3.49 8.69
C VAL A 88 0.06 -4.82 8.93
N THR A 89 -0.20 -5.83 8.09
CA THR A 89 0.46 -7.14 8.18
C THR A 89 1.96 -7.08 7.93
N ILE A 90 2.42 -6.20 7.03
CA ILE A 90 3.84 -6.02 6.74
C ILE A 90 4.48 -5.18 7.84
N GLU A 91 3.86 -4.04 8.19
CA GLU A 91 4.36 -3.16 9.27
C GLU A 91 4.55 -3.95 10.58
N PHE A 92 3.55 -4.73 10.99
CA PHE A 92 3.65 -5.53 12.21
C PHE A 92 4.74 -6.61 12.14
N SER A 93 4.95 -7.21 10.97
CA SER A 93 6.01 -8.23 10.79
C SER A 93 7.40 -7.59 10.89
N GLU A 94 7.57 -6.37 10.41
CA GLU A 94 8.81 -5.59 10.53
C GLU A 94 9.07 -5.21 12.00
N ASP A 95 8.07 -4.67 12.70
CA ASP A 95 8.17 -4.30 14.12
C ASP A 95 8.56 -5.49 15.01
N VAL A 96 7.91 -6.64 14.82
CA VAL A 96 8.25 -7.88 15.56
C VAL A 96 9.66 -8.35 15.21
N GLY A 97 10.05 -8.24 13.94
CA GLY A 97 11.39 -8.60 13.48
C GLY A 97 12.49 -7.76 14.15
N GLU A 98 12.28 -6.45 14.25
CA GLU A 98 13.19 -5.52 14.93
C GLU A 98 13.35 -5.88 16.42
N ILE A 99 12.25 -6.09 17.13
CA ILE A 99 12.25 -6.47 18.55
C ILE A 99 13.04 -7.78 18.80
N LEU A 100 12.97 -8.74 17.87
CA LEU A 100 13.68 -10.01 17.99
C LEU A 100 15.19 -9.88 17.78
N VAL A 101 15.63 -8.94 16.93
CA VAL A 101 17.05 -8.65 16.65
C VAL A 101 17.69 -7.89 17.81
N ASP A 102 16.95 -6.97 18.42
CA ASP A 102 17.47 -6.12 19.50
C ASP A 102 17.59 -6.84 20.86
N ASN A 103 17.04 -8.05 20.99
CA ASN A 103 17.15 -8.83 22.22
C ASN A 103 18.44 -9.68 22.26
N PRO A 104 19.46 -9.33 23.06
CA PRO A 104 20.74 -10.07 23.10
C PRO A 104 20.63 -11.50 23.65
N LYS A 105 19.45 -11.91 24.15
CA LYS A 105 19.18 -13.28 24.64
C LYS A 105 18.62 -14.21 23.56
N THR A 106 18.29 -13.72 22.36
CA THR A 106 17.81 -14.57 21.27
C THR A 106 19.00 -15.25 20.58
N ALA A 107 19.19 -16.54 20.83
CA ALA A 107 20.12 -17.33 20.04
C ALA A 107 19.52 -17.57 18.65
N ASN A 108 20.14 -17.04 17.59
CA ASN A 108 19.69 -17.10 16.19
C ASN A 108 18.26 -16.55 15.95
N PRO A 109 18.03 -15.23 16.08
CA PRO A 109 16.74 -14.63 15.73
C PRO A 109 16.46 -14.85 14.24
N LYS A 110 15.34 -15.51 13.92
CA LYS A 110 14.88 -15.66 12.54
C LYS A 110 13.94 -14.51 12.22
N THR A 111 14.42 -13.46 11.58
CA THR A 111 13.62 -12.24 11.31
C THR A 111 12.37 -12.44 10.46
N GLN A 112 12.22 -13.58 9.77
CA GLN A 112 11.06 -13.86 8.93
C GLN A 112 9.89 -14.34 9.79
N PHE A 113 8.77 -13.61 9.76
CA PHE A 113 7.54 -13.92 10.53
C PHE A 113 7.04 -15.37 10.34
N ARG A 114 7.25 -15.97 9.15
CA ARG A 114 6.85 -17.35 8.83
C ARG A 114 7.38 -18.43 9.78
N TYR A 115 8.42 -18.15 10.57
CA TYR A 115 8.98 -19.11 11.53
C TYR A 115 8.29 -19.10 12.90
N TYR A 116 7.33 -18.20 13.12
CA TYR A 116 6.64 -18.01 14.40
C TYR A 116 5.13 -18.28 14.34
N ILE A 117 4.67 -19.02 13.33
CA ILE A 117 3.27 -19.44 13.12
C ILE A 117 3.20 -20.97 13.11
#